data_AF-A0AA35GJ23-F1
#
_entry.id   AF-A0AA35GJ23-F1
#
_cell.length_a   1.000
_cell.length_b   1.000
_cell.length_c   1.000
_cell.angle_alpha   90.00
_cell.angle_beta   90.00
_cell.angle_gamma   90.00
#
_symmetry.space_group_name_H-M   'P 1'
#
loop_
_entity.id
_entity.type
_entity.pdbx_description
1 polymer ?
#
loop_
_entity_poly.entity_id
_entity_poly.type
_entity_poly.pdbx_seq_one_letter_code
_entity_poly.pdbx_strand_id
1 'polypeptide(L)'
;MSPYFFNAGLFDDGAKMARLAEFYAKAIVASGMEFDMVFGPAYKGIPLAATVAVELARLGKNVPFAYNRKEAKDHGEGGTLVGAPLRGRVLIIDDVMSAGTAARESIALIQAAGATPHAVAIALDRQEKATENGKDVDHSAVQYVRNQLGLQVCAIATLSDLLSFLGSRGGEGDMAQHHERVLAYRQRYGVND
;
A
#
# COMPACT_ATOMS: atom_id res chain seq x y z
N MET A 1 -14.78 8.32 -14.75
CA MET A 1 -15.41 7.68 -13.57
C MET A 1 -14.97 6.23 -13.52
N SER A 2 -14.47 5.74 -12.38
CA SER A 2 -13.99 4.36 -12.24
C SER A 2 -15.16 3.38 -12.09
N PRO A 3 -15.14 2.19 -12.73
CA PRO A 3 -16.21 1.20 -12.61
C PRO A 3 -16.08 0.30 -11.37
N TYR A 4 -15.03 0.47 -10.58
CA TYR A 4 -14.78 -0.31 -9.37
C TYR A 4 -14.14 0.56 -8.28
N PHE A 5 -14.35 0.19 -7.01
CA PHE A 5 -13.74 0.85 -5.87
C PHE A 5 -13.27 -0.20 -4.87
N PHE A 6 -12.01 -0.11 -4.44
CA PHE A 6 -11.47 -0.96 -3.39
C PHE A 6 -11.42 -0.17 -2.09
N ASN A 7 -12.24 -0.57 -1.12
CA ASN A 7 -12.28 0.06 0.19
C ASN A 7 -11.66 -0.85 1.25
N ALA A 8 -10.39 -0.61 1.58
CA ALA A 8 -9.74 -1.34 2.66
C ALA A 8 -10.38 -1.10 4.05
N GLY A 9 -11.19 -0.03 4.19
CA GLY A 9 -11.94 0.22 5.42
C GLY A 9 -13.02 -0.82 5.72
N LEU A 10 -13.39 -1.69 4.77
CA LEU A 10 -14.35 -2.78 4.98
C LEU A 10 -13.72 -4.04 5.60
N PHE A 11 -12.40 -4.06 5.79
CA PHE A 11 -11.74 -5.04 6.66
C PHE A 11 -11.85 -4.55 8.12
N ASP A 12 -13.08 -4.47 8.61
CA ASP A 12 -13.50 -3.75 9.82
C ASP A 12 -13.69 -4.65 11.05
N ASP A 13 -13.39 -5.94 10.93
CA ASP A 13 -13.38 -6.89 12.04
C ASP A 13 -12.04 -7.63 12.14
N GLY A 14 -11.82 -8.29 13.28
CA GLY A 14 -10.56 -8.95 13.58
C GLY A 14 -10.21 -10.08 12.61
N ALA A 15 -11.19 -10.83 12.10
CA ALA A 15 -10.94 -11.94 11.19
C ALA A 15 -10.54 -11.43 9.79
N LYS A 16 -11.26 -10.42 9.28
CA LYS A 16 -10.93 -9.75 8.02
C LYS A 16 -9.56 -9.07 8.08
N MET A 17 -9.27 -8.34 9.15
CA MET A 17 -7.98 -7.65 9.34
C MET A 17 -6.83 -8.65 9.46
N ALA A 18 -6.98 -9.73 10.24
CA ALA A 18 -5.97 -10.77 10.35
C ALA A 18 -5.70 -11.43 8.99
N ARG A 19 -6.75 -11.74 8.21
CA ARG A 19 -6.60 -12.33 6.88
C ARG A 19 -5.92 -11.38 5.89
N LEU A 20 -6.24 -10.08 5.94
CA LEU A 20 -5.57 -9.08 5.13
C LEU A 20 -4.08 -8.98 5.48
N ALA A 21 -3.75 -8.88 6.77
CA ALA A 21 -2.37 -8.82 7.25
C ALA A 21 -1.55 -10.06 6.85
N GLU A 22 -2.17 -11.25 6.90
CA GLU A 22 -1.56 -12.50 6.44
C GLU A 22 -1.17 -12.42 4.95
N PHE A 23 -2.04 -11.85 4.10
CA PHE A 23 -1.73 -11.66 2.69
C PHE A 23 -0.56 -10.68 2.47
N TYR A 24 -0.53 -9.57 3.20
CA TYR A 24 0.61 -8.64 3.17
C TYR A 24 1.90 -9.35 3.56
N ALA A 25 1.93 -10.02 4.71
CA ALA A 25 3.12 -10.67 5.23
C ALA A 25 3.65 -11.73 4.26
N LYS A 26 2.76 -12.54 3.66
CA LYS A 26 3.14 -13.53 2.64
C LYS A 26 3.71 -12.88 1.38
N ALA A 27 3.08 -11.84 0.87
CA ALA A 27 3.55 -11.13 -0.32
C ALA A 27 4.93 -10.47 -0.07
N ILE A 28 5.09 -9.83 1.09
CA ILE A 28 6.35 -9.21 1.52
C ILE A 28 7.47 -10.26 1.62
N VAL A 29 7.22 -11.39 2.29
CA VAL A 29 8.22 -12.48 2.41
C VAL A 29 8.55 -13.08 1.04
N ALA A 30 7.54 -13.34 0.21
CA ALA A 30 7.74 -13.88 -1.14
C ALA A 30 8.51 -12.93 -2.07
N SER A 31 8.42 -11.62 -1.85
CA SER A 31 9.16 -10.64 -2.65
C SER A 31 10.68 -10.68 -2.45
N GLY A 32 11.17 -11.32 -1.37
CA GLY A 32 12.59 -11.35 -1.02
C GLY A 32 13.17 -9.98 -0.62
N MET A 33 12.31 -8.98 -0.43
CA MET A 33 12.71 -7.64 -0.08
C MET A 33 13.24 -7.56 1.34
N GLU A 34 14.36 -6.87 1.48
CA GLU A 34 15.05 -6.69 2.73
C GLU A 34 14.68 -5.34 3.37
N PHE A 35 14.33 -5.36 4.65
CA PHE A 35 13.94 -4.18 5.41
C PHE A 35 14.19 -4.43 6.89
N ASP A 36 14.42 -3.35 7.62
CA ASP A 36 14.83 -3.41 9.02
C ASP A 36 13.67 -3.03 9.97
N MET A 37 12.65 -2.35 9.44
CA MET A 37 11.44 -2.00 10.19
C MET A 37 10.23 -1.71 9.31
N VAL A 38 9.06 -1.68 9.94
CA VAL A 38 7.77 -1.37 9.30
C VAL A 38 7.26 0.00 9.73
N PHE A 39 6.71 0.78 8.79
CA PHE A 39 6.09 2.07 9.08
C PHE A 39 4.68 2.17 8.50
N GLY A 40 3.72 2.58 9.33
CA GLY A 40 2.33 2.81 8.92
C GLY A 40 1.95 4.29 8.93
N PRO A 41 1.65 4.93 7.79
CA PRO A 41 1.18 6.30 7.78
C PRO A 41 -0.20 6.46 8.42
N ALA A 42 -0.39 7.54 9.17
CA ALA A 42 -1.70 7.88 9.71
C ALA A 42 -2.74 8.17 8.62
N TYR A 43 -3.98 7.67 8.70
CA TYR A 43 -4.54 6.84 9.78
C TYR A 43 -4.61 5.35 9.43
N LYS A 44 -4.86 5.03 8.16
CA LYS A 44 -5.15 3.66 7.69
C LYS A 44 -3.94 2.73 7.82
N GLY A 45 -2.74 3.26 7.63
CA GLY A 45 -1.50 2.50 7.78
C GLY A 45 -1.22 2.06 9.21
N ILE A 46 -1.82 2.69 10.22
CA ILE A 46 -1.58 2.36 11.64
C ILE A 46 -2.03 0.93 11.98
N PRO A 47 -3.32 0.56 11.83
CA PRO A 47 -3.76 -0.81 12.11
C PRO A 47 -3.13 -1.83 11.15
N LEU A 48 -2.89 -1.44 9.89
CA LEU A 48 -2.25 -2.31 8.91
C LEU A 48 -0.80 -2.63 9.28
N ALA A 49 0.03 -1.63 9.55
CA ALA A 49 1.43 -1.84 9.93
C ALA A 49 1.56 -2.66 11.23
N ALA A 50 0.69 -2.41 12.22
CA ALA A 50 0.70 -3.17 13.46
C ALA A 50 0.36 -4.65 13.23
N THR A 51 -0.71 -4.95 12.48
CA THR A 51 -1.11 -6.33 12.21
C THR A 51 -0.15 -7.04 11.26
N VAL A 52 0.40 -6.36 10.26
CA VAL A 52 1.43 -6.90 9.37
C VAL A 52 2.71 -7.24 10.14
N ALA A 53 3.15 -6.39 11.08
CA ALA A 53 4.31 -6.69 11.92
C ALA A 53 4.09 -7.96 12.77
N VAL A 54 2.87 -8.16 13.30
CA VAL A 54 2.50 -9.40 14.01
C VAL A 54 2.58 -10.62 13.09
N GLU A 55 2.03 -10.54 11.88
CA GLU A 55 2.05 -11.66 10.93
C GLU A 55 3.45 -11.95 10.38
N LEU A 56 4.29 -10.93 10.16
CA LEU A 56 5.71 -11.11 9.84
C LEU A 56 6.45 -11.85 10.95
N ALA A 57 6.19 -11.52 12.22
CA ALA A 57 6.78 -12.22 13.36
C ALA A 57 6.34 -13.70 13.40
N ARG A 58 5.08 -14.02 13.06
CA ARG A 58 4.61 -15.40 12.94
C ARG A 58 5.32 -16.18 11.83
N LEU A 59 5.74 -15.50 10.77
CA LEU A 59 6.55 -16.06 9.68
C LEU A 59 8.06 -16.09 9.98
N GLY A 60 8.47 -15.76 11.22
CA GLY A 60 9.86 -15.78 11.66
C GLY A 60 10.66 -14.50 11.33
N LYS A 61 10.02 -13.45 10.80
CA LYS A 61 10.63 -12.15 10.54
C LYS A 61 10.14 -11.11 11.56
N ASN A 62 10.73 -11.12 12.75
CA ASN A 62 10.39 -10.17 13.80
C ASN A 62 11.12 -8.83 13.59
N VAL A 63 10.36 -7.76 13.34
CA VAL A 63 10.88 -6.42 13.08
C VAL A 63 10.14 -5.37 13.90
N PRO A 64 10.81 -4.27 14.30
CA PRO A 64 10.14 -3.15 14.95
C PRO A 64 9.15 -2.46 14.00
N PHE A 65 8.13 -1.81 14.58
CA PHE A 65 7.18 -0.99 13.84
C PHE A 65 7.05 0.42 14.42
N ALA A 66 6.70 1.37 13.57
CA ALA A 66 6.37 2.75 13.94
C ALA A 66 5.24 3.31 13.09
N TYR A 67 4.68 4.44 13.52
CA TYR A 67 3.69 5.21 12.76
C TYR A 67 3.78 6.69 13.14
N ASN A 68 3.22 7.58 12.31
CA ASN A 68 3.13 9.00 12.64
C ASN A 68 1.76 9.40 13.20
N ARG A 69 1.72 10.57 13.82
CA ARG A 69 0.52 11.36 14.13
C ARG A 69 0.45 12.52 13.15
N LYS A 70 -0.76 13.00 12.84
CA LYS A 70 -0.95 14.21 12.02
C LYS A 70 -0.60 15.49 12.80
N GLU A 71 -0.72 15.47 14.13
CA GLU A 71 -0.38 16.59 15.02
C GLU A 71 0.63 16.14 16.07
N ALA A 72 1.57 17.03 16.40
CA ALA A 72 2.51 16.80 17.48
C ALA A 72 1.79 16.82 18.83
N LYS A 73 2.23 15.99 19.77
CA LYS A 73 1.79 16.14 21.17
C LYS A 73 2.75 17.04 21.92
N ASP A 74 2.19 17.99 22.67
CA ASP A 74 2.96 18.95 23.48
C ASP A 74 3.39 18.38 24.85
N HIS A 75 2.96 17.17 25.21
CA HIS A 75 3.23 16.54 26.51
C HIS A 75 3.47 15.02 26.37
N GLY A 76 4.35 14.43 27.21
CA GLY A 76 4.74 13.01 27.18
C GLY A 76 6.04 12.75 26.39
N GLU A 77 6.14 11.63 25.66
CA GLU A 77 7.29 11.33 24.76
C GLU A 77 7.47 12.35 23.61
N GLY A 78 6.51 13.26 23.41
CA GLY A 78 6.60 14.36 22.45
C GLY A 78 6.60 13.92 20.99
N GLY A 79 6.58 14.89 20.07
CA GLY A 79 6.78 14.66 18.64
C GLY A 79 5.60 14.01 17.91
N THR A 80 5.87 13.63 16.65
CA THR A 80 4.89 13.09 15.70
C THR A 80 5.05 11.60 15.43
N LEU A 81 6.07 10.93 15.98
CA LEU A 81 6.31 9.50 15.76
C LEU A 81 5.91 8.68 16.99
N VAL A 82 5.44 7.46 16.77
CA VAL A 82 5.05 6.51 17.82
C VAL A 82 5.57 5.12 17.45
N GLY A 83 6.01 4.36 18.44
CA GLY A 83 6.61 3.04 18.25
C GLY A 83 8.13 3.11 18.31
N ALA A 84 8.80 2.21 17.59
CA ALA A 84 10.26 2.19 17.57
C ALA A 84 10.85 3.42 16.85
N PRO A 85 12.05 3.90 17.23
CA PRO A 85 12.74 4.95 16.48
C PRO A 85 12.95 4.54 15.02
N LEU A 86 12.71 5.46 14.09
CA LEU A 86 12.95 5.22 12.67
C LEU A 86 14.46 5.06 12.42
N ARG A 87 14.88 3.89 11.93
CA ARG A 87 16.27 3.54 11.63
C ARG A 87 16.35 2.51 10.49
N GLY A 88 17.45 2.51 9.75
CA GLY A 88 17.69 1.54 8.69
C GLY A 88 16.69 1.67 7.53
N ARG A 89 16.46 0.56 6.83
CA ARG A 89 15.54 0.44 5.69
C ARG A 89 14.10 0.26 6.19
N VAL A 90 13.26 1.22 5.84
CA VAL A 90 11.85 1.26 6.27
C VAL A 90 10.95 0.75 5.16
N LEU A 91 10.12 -0.24 5.49
CA LEU A 91 9.00 -0.70 4.67
C LEU A 91 7.72 0.05 5.07
N ILE A 92 7.17 0.83 4.15
CA ILE A 92 5.91 1.56 4.35
C ILE A 92 4.73 0.63 4.01
N ILE A 93 3.74 0.53 4.89
CA ILE A 93 2.52 -0.27 4.67
C ILE A 93 1.33 0.66 4.44
N ASP A 94 0.70 0.59 3.27
CA ASP A 94 -0.46 1.41 2.92
C ASP A 94 -1.55 0.58 2.24
N ASP A 95 -2.77 1.09 2.11
CA ASP A 95 -3.88 0.34 1.50
C ASP A 95 -3.84 0.37 -0.03
N VAL A 96 -3.98 1.54 -0.62
CA VAL A 96 -4.02 1.77 -2.07
C VAL A 96 -3.25 3.04 -2.40
N MET A 97 -2.41 2.98 -3.42
CA MET A 97 -1.67 4.15 -3.88
C MET A 97 -2.47 4.89 -4.97
N SER A 98 -2.98 6.09 -4.65
CA SER A 98 -3.75 6.93 -5.59
C SER A 98 -2.89 8.06 -6.20
N ALA A 99 -2.67 9.15 -5.47
CA ALA A 99 -1.86 10.31 -5.89
C ALA A 99 -0.45 10.33 -5.27
N GLY A 100 -0.08 9.24 -4.57
CA GLY A 100 1.22 9.10 -3.90
C GLY A 100 1.48 10.10 -2.77
N THR A 101 0.50 10.92 -2.36
CA THR A 101 0.68 11.96 -1.33
C THR A 101 1.08 11.37 0.03
N ALA A 102 0.35 10.34 0.50
CA ALA A 102 0.67 9.67 1.77
C ALA A 102 2.07 9.01 1.74
N ALA A 103 2.45 8.43 0.61
CA ALA A 103 3.78 7.87 0.41
C ALA A 103 4.86 8.97 0.48
N ARG A 104 4.67 10.11 -0.18
CA ARG A 104 5.60 11.26 -0.14
C ARG A 104 5.75 11.84 1.27
N GLU A 105 4.65 12.01 2.00
CA GLU A 105 4.69 12.45 3.41
C GLU A 105 5.49 11.46 4.28
N SER A 106 5.27 10.15 4.09
CA SER A 106 5.99 9.11 4.82
C SER A 106 7.48 9.12 4.50
N ILE A 107 7.85 9.22 3.23
CA ILE A 107 9.24 9.31 2.76
C ILE A 107 9.94 10.50 3.42
N ALA A 108 9.31 11.68 3.41
CA ALA A 108 9.89 12.88 4.02
C ALA A 108 10.09 12.70 5.54
N LEU A 109 9.10 12.13 6.25
CA LEU A 109 9.20 11.85 7.68
C LEU A 109 10.33 10.86 8.01
N ILE A 110 10.45 9.80 7.22
CA ILE A 110 11.48 8.77 7.39
C ILE A 110 12.88 9.35 7.16
N GLN A 111 13.05 10.14 6.10
CA GLN A 111 14.31 10.82 5.80
C GLN A 111 14.67 11.85 6.87
N ALA A 112 13.71 12.63 7.35
CA ALA A 112 13.92 13.61 8.42
C ALA A 112 14.36 12.96 9.74
N ALA A 113 13.95 11.72 9.99
CA ALA A 113 14.40 10.93 11.14
C ALA A 113 15.76 10.23 10.93
N GLY A 114 16.40 10.39 9.76
CA GLY A 114 17.70 9.79 9.44
C GLY A 114 17.62 8.32 9.00
N ALA A 115 16.43 7.82 8.68
CA ALA A 115 16.22 6.47 8.16
C ALA A 115 16.07 6.48 6.63
N THR A 116 16.12 5.29 6.02
CA THR A 116 16.03 5.11 4.58
C THR A 116 14.64 4.59 4.20
N PRO A 117 13.79 5.37 3.53
CA PRO A 117 12.57 4.83 2.95
C PRO A 117 12.99 3.89 1.81
N HIS A 118 12.72 2.60 1.98
CA HIS A 118 13.26 1.57 1.09
C HIS A 118 12.18 1.00 0.17
N ALA A 119 10.97 0.86 0.69
CA ALA A 119 9.91 0.17 -0.01
C ALA A 119 8.51 0.54 0.46
N VAL A 120 7.52 0.20 -0.37
CA VAL A 120 6.10 0.29 -0.05
C VAL A 120 5.42 -1.06 -0.32
N ALA A 121 4.58 -1.52 0.61
CA ALA A 121 3.63 -2.61 0.37
C ALA A 121 2.19 -2.08 0.35
N ILE A 122 1.42 -2.49 -0.66
CA ILE A 122 0.01 -2.09 -0.84
C ILE A 122 -0.90 -3.28 -1.11
N ALA A 123 -2.20 -3.14 -0.80
CA ALA A 123 -3.17 -4.21 -1.05
C ALA A 123 -3.50 -4.32 -2.54
N LEU A 124 -3.68 -3.18 -3.22
CA LEU A 124 -4.06 -3.15 -4.62
C LEU A 124 -3.26 -2.11 -5.40
N ASP A 125 -2.51 -2.56 -6.40
CA ASP A 125 -2.01 -1.70 -7.47
C ASP A 125 -3.09 -1.57 -8.55
N ARG A 126 -3.61 -0.35 -8.70
CA ARG A 126 -4.67 -0.06 -9.69
C ARG A 126 -4.15 -0.01 -11.12
N GLN A 127 -2.82 0.02 -11.33
CA GLN A 127 -2.17 0.08 -12.64
C GLN A 127 -2.79 1.13 -13.57
N GLU A 128 -3.16 2.29 -13.00
CA GLU A 128 -3.80 3.39 -13.70
C GLU A 128 -2.93 4.65 -13.64
N LYS A 129 -3.08 5.52 -14.64
CA LYS A 129 -2.46 6.84 -14.70
C LYS A 129 -2.76 7.64 -13.44
N ALA A 130 -1.73 8.23 -12.85
CA ALA A 130 -1.90 9.16 -11.75
C ALA A 130 -2.56 10.46 -12.25
N THR A 131 -3.22 11.17 -11.34
CA THR A 131 -3.72 12.53 -11.60
C THR A 131 -2.89 13.53 -10.81
N GLU A 132 -2.24 14.46 -11.52
CA GLU A 132 -1.44 15.54 -10.95
C GLU A 132 -2.02 16.89 -11.39
N ASN A 133 -2.29 17.78 -10.42
CA ASN A 133 -2.89 19.10 -10.68
C ASN A 133 -4.16 19.04 -11.56
N GLY A 134 -4.99 18.00 -11.36
CA GLY A 134 -6.24 17.79 -12.11
C GLY A 134 -6.06 17.25 -13.54
N LYS A 135 -4.86 16.81 -13.92
CA LYS A 135 -4.57 16.20 -15.23
C LYS A 135 -3.95 14.82 -15.07
N ASP A 136 -4.36 13.90 -15.93
CA ASP A 136 -3.76 12.57 -15.97
C ASP A 136 -2.33 12.66 -16.55
N VAL A 137 -1.40 11.94 -15.93
CA VAL A 137 0.00 11.81 -16.37
C VAL A 137 0.27 10.39 -16.84
N ASP A 138 1.26 10.21 -17.72
CA ASP A 138 1.53 8.93 -18.39
C ASP A 138 2.29 7.91 -17.51
N HIS A 139 2.21 8.04 -16.19
CA HIS A 139 2.73 7.08 -15.20
C HIS A 139 1.71 6.84 -14.09
N SER A 140 1.71 5.64 -13.50
CA SER A 140 0.98 5.40 -12.24
C SER A 140 1.72 5.95 -11.04
N ALA A 141 1.03 6.08 -9.90
CA ALA A 141 1.69 6.43 -8.65
C ALA A 141 2.73 5.38 -8.23
N VAL A 142 2.50 4.10 -8.54
CA VAL A 142 3.47 3.03 -8.30
C VAL A 142 4.71 3.20 -9.17
N GLN A 143 4.56 3.48 -10.47
CA GLN A 143 5.69 3.76 -11.36
C GLN A 143 6.47 5.01 -10.92
N TYR A 144 5.78 6.05 -10.47
CA TYR A 144 6.44 7.23 -9.92
C TYR A 144 7.30 6.87 -8.70
N VAL A 145 6.74 6.13 -7.74
CA VAL A 145 7.46 5.70 -6.52
C VAL A 145 8.67 4.80 -6.86
N ARG A 146 8.53 3.89 -7.83
CA ARG A 146 9.64 3.05 -8.30
C ARG A 146 10.70 3.86 -9.03
N ASN A 147 10.31 4.58 -10.07
CA ASN A 147 11.24 5.16 -11.05
C ASN A 147 11.82 6.51 -10.62
N GLN A 148 11.03 7.33 -9.92
CA GLN A 148 11.44 8.67 -9.52
C GLN A 148 11.98 8.70 -8.09
N LEU A 149 11.40 7.90 -7.19
CA LEU A 149 11.81 7.88 -5.79
C LEU A 149 12.75 6.72 -5.45
N GLY A 150 12.87 5.72 -6.33
CA GLY A 150 13.81 4.60 -6.17
C GLY A 150 13.37 3.55 -5.14
N LEU A 151 12.09 3.53 -4.75
CA LEU A 151 11.57 2.56 -3.77
C LEU A 151 11.12 1.27 -4.46
N GLN A 152 11.30 0.14 -3.78
CA GLN A 152 10.64 -1.10 -4.18
C GLN A 152 9.15 -1.04 -3.86
N VAL A 153 8.30 -1.69 -4.68
CA VAL A 153 6.86 -1.76 -4.42
C VAL A 153 6.37 -3.19 -4.53
N CYS A 154 5.75 -3.68 -3.45
CA CYS A 154 5.07 -4.96 -3.36
C CYS A 154 3.55 -4.73 -3.33
N ALA A 155 2.81 -5.33 -4.26
CA ALA A 155 1.36 -5.29 -4.27
C ALA A 155 0.81 -6.70 -4.03
N ILE A 156 -0.20 -6.84 -3.17
CA ILE A 156 -0.88 -8.13 -2.95
C ILE A 156 -1.67 -8.54 -4.19
N ALA A 157 -2.35 -7.58 -4.81
CA ALA A 157 -3.09 -7.76 -6.05
C ALA A 157 -2.89 -6.57 -6.99
N THR A 158 -3.13 -6.80 -8.27
CA THR A 158 -3.09 -5.79 -9.33
C THR A 158 -4.43 -5.70 -10.06
N LEU A 159 -4.63 -4.65 -10.85
CA LEU A 159 -5.76 -4.57 -11.79
C LEU A 159 -5.76 -5.74 -12.79
N SER A 160 -4.58 -6.22 -13.18
CA SER A 160 -4.45 -7.41 -14.04
C SER A 160 -5.00 -8.66 -13.36
N ASP A 161 -4.74 -8.85 -12.07
CA ASP A 161 -5.30 -9.96 -11.29
C ASP A 161 -6.82 -9.84 -11.14
N LEU A 162 -7.33 -8.62 -10.91
CA LEU A 162 -8.77 -8.36 -10.86
C LEU A 162 -9.47 -8.70 -12.18
N LEU A 163 -8.87 -8.31 -13.32
CA LEU A 163 -9.41 -8.66 -14.63
C LEU A 163 -9.39 -10.17 -14.88
N SER A 164 -8.29 -10.84 -14.52
CA SER A 164 -8.20 -12.31 -14.61
C SER A 164 -9.30 -12.98 -13.78
N PHE A 165 -9.49 -12.52 -12.54
CA PHE A 165 -10.55 -13.02 -11.64
C PHE A 165 -11.94 -12.84 -12.25
N LEU A 166 -12.28 -11.63 -12.71
CA LEU A 166 -13.58 -11.35 -13.33
C LEU A 166 -13.80 -12.17 -14.61
N GLY A 167 -12.77 -12.32 -15.44
CA GLY A 167 -12.84 -13.12 -16.67
C GLY A 167 -13.07 -14.60 -16.41
N SER A 168 -12.41 -15.16 -15.38
CA SER A 168 -12.57 -16.57 -14.99
C SER A 168 -13.97 -16.90 -14.46
N ARG A 169 -14.70 -15.88 -14.00
CA ARG A 169 -16.07 -15.98 -13.46
C ARG A 169 -17.13 -15.42 -14.39
N GLY A 170 -16.83 -15.23 -15.68
CA GLY A 170 -17.75 -14.61 -16.64
C GLY A 170 -19.13 -15.30 -16.78
N GLY A 171 -19.28 -16.54 -16.30
CA GLY A 171 -20.58 -17.24 -16.25
C GLY A 171 -21.42 -16.99 -14.98
N GLU A 172 -20.90 -16.28 -13.98
CA GLU A 172 -21.58 -16.05 -12.69
C GLU A 172 -22.19 -14.64 -12.64
N GLY A 173 -23.52 -14.54 -12.74
CA GLY A 173 -24.26 -13.28 -12.57
C GLY A 173 -23.77 -12.15 -13.48
N ASP A 174 -23.57 -10.96 -12.91
CA ASP A 174 -23.17 -9.75 -13.66
C ASP A 174 -21.65 -9.63 -13.88
N MET A 175 -20.86 -10.67 -13.56
CA MET A 175 -19.38 -10.62 -13.61
C MET A 175 -18.83 -10.35 -15.02
N ALA A 176 -19.48 -10.85 -16.07
CA ALA A 176 -19.10 -10.53 -17.45
C ALA A 176 -19.26 -9.04 -17.76
N GLN A 177 -20.36 -8.41 -17.31
CA GLN A 177 -20.57 -6.98 -17.51
C GLN A 177 -19.56 -6.14 -16.70
N HIS A 178 -19.25 -6.55 -15.48
CA HIS A 178 -18.20 -5.92 -14.70
C HIS A 178 -16.82 -6.04 -15.37
N HIS A 179 -16.48 -7.22 -15.91
CA HIS A 179 -15.25 -7.44 -16.66
C HIS A 179 -15.11 -6.47 -17.83
N GLU A 180 -16.15 -6.35 -18.67
CA GLU A 180 -16.14 -5.43 -19.82
C GLU A 180 -15.93 -3.97 -19.40
N ARG A 181 -16.62 -3.52 -18.35
CA ARG A 181 -16.48 -2.14 -17.83
C ARG A 181 -15.09 -1.87 -17.29
N VAL A 182 -14.52 -2.82 -16.53
CA VAL A 182 -13.16 -2.69 -15.98
C VAL A 182 -12.12 -2.76 -17.09
N LEU A 183 -12.32 -3.59 -18.12
CA LEU A 183 -11.42 -3.67 -19.27
C LEU A 183 -11.41 -2.36 -20.07
N ALA A 184 -12.58 -1.79 -20.36
CA ALA A 184 -12.69 -0.48 -21.01
C ALA A 184 -12.01 0.63 -20.20
N TYR A 185 -12.12 0.58 -18.86
CA TYR A 185 -11.41 1.49 -17.97
C TYR A 185 -9.89 1.32 -18.07
N ARG A 186 -9.38 0.08 -18.05
CA ARG A 186 -7.95 -0.22 -18.24
C ARG A 186 -7.43 0.26 -19.59
N GLN A 187 -8.19 0.11 -20.67
CA GLN A 187 -7.76 0.60 -21.99
C GLN A 187 -7.61 2.11 -22.05
N ARG A 188 -8.44 2.85 -21.30
CA ARG A 188 -8.42 4.30 -21.27
C ARG A 188 -7.39 4.89 -20.32
N TYR A 189 -7.24 4.30 -19.13
CA TYR A 189 -6.45 4.85 -18.03
C TYR A 189 -5.29 3.97 -17.59
N GLY A 190 -5.16 2.77 -18.12
CA GLY A 190 -4.14 1.81 -17.71
C GLY A 190 -2.74 2.27 -18.08
N VAL A 191 -1.77 1.86 -17.27
CA VAL A 191 -0.35 1.88 -17.60
C VAL A 191 0.18 0.45 -17.63
N ASN A 192 1.27 0.24 -18.36
CA ASN A 192 2.02 -1.01 -18.34
C ASN A 192 3.23 -0.83 -17.42
N ASP A 193 3.56 -1.86 -16.63
CA ASP A 193 4.79 -1.90 -15.83
C ASP A 193 6.05 -1.81 -16.71
#